data_AF-A0A2U3B3E5-F1
#
_entry.id   AF-A0A2U3B3E5-F1
#
_cell.length_a   1.000
_cell.length_b   1.000
_cell.length_c   1.000
_cell.angle_alpha   90.00
_cell.angle_beta   90.00
_cell.angle_gamma   90.00
#
_symmetry.space_group_name_H-M   'P 1'
#
loop_
_entity.id
_entity.type
_entity.pdbx_description
1 polymer ?
#
loop_
_entity_poly.entity_id
_entity_poly.type
_entity_poly.pdbx_seq_one_letter_code
_entity_poly.pdbx_strand_id
1 'polypeptide(L)'
;MKKYSSIGALLIDFREFSKISQADLASKFDVDIRTIIRWEKNETLLKPDKEEEMVDITFIPYQVIRNLNAPVSIPTYYDFNVRRYSLSNISKELPDPNWIIDIHTETNRLRTIKYNSDLEEILRYSKLQQHVIKPISKEVILKATELLPEINQIIFDTSGYYSGHLVFLPISKRFYNKIRKRTITENDITVNDLIDYRKYKNPVFYSYNMSGDCNENFFYLAACLIHFLKKFKRDYTYASYTSRNDSYHINALLGVFIVWEDKVLQKEIHSLAPPRLYESNHAIFQNFLNKHLI
;
A
#
# COMPACT_ATOMS: atom_id res chain seq x y z
N MET A 1 -14.65 -3.79 -0.12
CA MET A 1 -14.96 -2.94 1.07
C MET A 1 -16.36 -3.19 1.63
N LYS A 2 -16.42 -3.72 2.86
CA LYS A 2 -17.65 -3.87 3.66
C LYS A 2 -17.95 -2.56 4.42
N LYS A 3 -19.22 -2.22 4.65
CA LYS A 3 -19.62 -1.07 5.48
C LYS A 3 -19.64 -1.48 6.95
N TYR A 4 -19.01 -0.69 7.80
CA TYR A 4 -19.08 -0.83 9.25
C TYR A 4 -19.81 0.37 9.84
N SER A 5 -20.72 0.11 10.78
CA SER A 5 -21.45 1.15 11.51
C SER A 5 -21.06 1.20 12.99
N SER A 6 -20.19 0.29 13.45
CA SER A 6 -19.70 0.24 14.82
C SER A 6 -18.31 -0.40 14.86
N ILE A 7 -17.54 -0.08 15.90
CA ILE A 7 -16.23 -0.69 16.13
C ILE A 7 -16.36 -2.20 16.40
N GLY A 8 -17.44 -2.61 17.08
CA GLY A 8 -17.67 -4.01 17.40
C GLY A 8 -17.82 -4.91 16.17
N ALA A 9 -18.56 -4.45 15.15
CA ALA A 9 -18.68 -5.18 13.89
C ALA A 9 -17.33 -5.30 13.15
N LEU A 10 -16.48 -4.27 13.23
CA LEU A 10 -15.14 -4.30 12.64
C LEU A 10 -14.23 -5.29 13.38
N LEU A 11 -14.32 -5.34 14.71
CA LEU A 11 -13.52 -6.23 15.55
C LEU A 11 -13.83 -7.70 15.31
N ILE A 12 -15.11 -8.06 15.18
CA ILE A 12 -15.54 -9.43 14.85
C ILE A 12 -14.90 -9.86 13.53
N ASP A 13 -15.06 -9.05 12.48
CA ASP A 13 -14.48 -9.34 11.16
C ASP A 13 -12.94 -9.36 11.18
N PHE A 14 -12.29 -8.50 11.96
CA PHE A 14 -10.84 -8.54 12.14
C PHE A 14 -10.39 -9.87 12.75
N ARG A 15 -11.13 -10.35 13.75
CA ARG A 15 -10.85 -11.62 14.44
C ARG A 15 -11.00 -12.81 13.50
N GLU A 16 -12.05 -12.82 12.70
CA GLU A 16 -12.29 -13.82 11.66
C GLU A 16 -11.21 -13.77 10.58
N PHE A 17 -10.88 -12.58 10.07
CA PHE A 17 -9.83 -12.35 9.06
C PHE A 17 -8.47 -12.83 9.56
N SER A 18 -8.15 -12.52 10.83
CA SER A 18 -6.88 -12.87 11.47
C SER A 18 -6.86 -14.27 12.09
N LYS A 19 -7.98 -15.01 12.04
CA LYS A 19 -8.16 -16.36 12.60
C LYS A 19 -7.77 -16.49 14.07
N ILE A 20 -8.13 -15.49 14.88
CA ILE A 20 -7.85 -15.48 16.33
C ILE A 20 -9.15 -15.56 17.13
N SER A 21 -9.09 -16.06 18.36
CA SER A 21 -10.23 -16.10 19.28
C SER A 21 -10.40 -14.76 20.04
N GLN A 22 -11.52 -14.60 20.76
CA GLN A 22 -11.69 -13.46 21.68
C GLN A 22 -10.65 -13.47 22.79
N ALA A 23 -10.24 -14.66 23.27
CA ALA A 23 -9.20 -14.80 24.28
C ALA A 23 -7.82 -14.39 23.75
N ASP A 24 -7.49 -14.76 22.51
CA ASP A 24 -6.24 -14.34 21.86
C ASP A 24 -6.21 -12.81 21.67
N LEU A 25 -7.34 -12.22 21.28
CA LEU A 25 -7.45 -10.77 21.15
C LEU A 25 -7.32 -10.07 22.51
N ALA A 26 -7.99 -10.59 23.55
CA ALA A 26 -7.91 -10.06 24.91
C ALA A 26 -6.47 -10.06 25.44
N SER A 27 -5.74 -11.16 25.18
CA SER A 27 -4.33 -11.30 25.51
C SER A 27 -3.45 -10.25 24.81
N LYS A 28 -3.71 -9.94 23.53
CA LYS A 28 -2.98 -8.90 22.79
C LYS A 28 -3.14 -7.50 23.39
N PHE A 29 -4.33 -7.19 23.92
CA PHE A 29 -4.65 -5.89 24.54
C PHE A 29 -4.35 -5.83 26.04
N ASP A 30 -3.92 -6.94 26.64
CA ASP A 30 -3.78 -7.10 28.10
C ASP A 30 -5.06 -6.70 28.86
N VAL A 31 -6.21 -7.25 28.43
CA VAL A 31 -7.52 -7.00 29.05
C VAL A 31 -8.26 -8.30 29.34
N ASP A 32 -9.26 -8.23 30.21
CA ASP A 32 -10.20 -9.34 30.43
C ASP A 32 -11.02 -9.61 29.15
N ILE A 33 -11.30 -10.88 28.85
CA ILE A 33 -12.10 -11.31 27.70
C ILE A 33 -13.48 -10.63 27.65
N ARG A 34 -14.08 -10.31 28.81
CA ARG A 34 -15.35 -9.57 28.89
C ARG A 34 -15.25 -8.17 28.30
N THR A 35 -14.06 -7.56 28.33
CA THR A 35 -13.81 -6.26 27.71
C THR A 35 -13.91 -6.37 26.19
N ILE A 36 -13.29 -7.40 25.59
CA ILE A 36 -13.43 -7.69 24.16
C ILE A 36 -14.88 -7.97 23.79
N ILE A 37 -15.60 -8.76 24.58
CA ILE A 37 -17.03 -9.05 24.35
C ILE A 37 -17.87 -7.76 24.36
N ARG A 38 -17.61 -6.84 25.30
CA ARG A 38 -18.31 -5.54 25.36
C ARG A 38 -18.00 -4.67 24.14
N TRP A 39 -16.74 -4.64 23.69
CA TRP A 39 -16.35 -3.91 22.48
C TRP A 39 -17.01 -4.49 21.23
N GLU A 40 -17.00 -5.82 21.06
CA GLU A 40 -17.67 -6.50 19.93
C GLU A 40 -19.19 -6.27 19.92
N LYS A 41 -19.82 -6.17 21.10
CA LYS A 41 -21.24 -5.81 21.23
C LYS A 41 -21.52 -4.32 21.16
N ASN A 42 -20.48 -3.48 21.04
CA ASN A 42 -20.58 -2.03 21.05
C ASN A 42 -21.27 -1.46 22.31
N GLU A 43 -21.10 -2.12 23.46
CA GLU A 43 -21.66 -1.71 24.76
C GLU A 43 -20.85 -0.56 25.40
N THR A 44 -19.56 -0.47 25.08
CA THR A 44 -18.64 0.55 25.61
C THR A 44 -17.70 1.04 24.52
N LEU A 45 -17.40 2.34 24.52
CA LEU A 45 -16.36 2.92 23.68
C LEU A 45 -14.97 2.60 24.21
N LEU A 46 -13.99 2.55 23.31
CA LEU A 46 -12.56 2.52 23.66
C LEU A 46 -12.18 3.85 24.29
N LYS A 47 -11.34 3.80 25.30
CA LYS A 47 -10.64 4.97 25.81
C LYS A 47 -9.50 5.35 24.85
N PRO A 48 -9.01 6.61 24.89
CA PRO A 48 -7.97 7.07 23.96
C PRO A 48 -6.73 6.17 23.90
N ASP A 49 -6.21 5.73 25.06
CA ASP A 49 -5.09 4.79 25.16
C ASP A 49 -5.36 3.47 24.41
N LYS A 50 -6.60 2.98 24.49
CA LYS A 50 -7.02 1.76 23.78
C LYS A 50 -7.28 1.99 22.29
N GLU A 51 -7.53 3.21 21.83
CA GLU A 51 -7.55 3.51 20.39
C GLU A 51 -6.15 3.40 19.78
N GLU A 52 -5.12 3.89 20.48
CA GLU A 52 -3.73 3.80 20.03
C GLU A 52 -3.27 2.33 19.96
N GLU A 53 -3.49 1.58 21.06
CA GLU A 53 -3.22 0.14 21.09
C GLU A 53 -3.97 -0.62 19.98
N MET A 54 -5.20 -0.18 19.64
CA MET A 54 -5.99 -0.80 18.58
C MET A 54 -5.30 -0.65 17.23
N VAL A 55 -4.74 0.53 16.91
CA VAL A 55 -3.95 0.72 15.69
C VAL A 55 -2.74 -0.21 15.71
N ASP A 56 -2.03 -0.23 16.83
CA ASP A 56 -0.77 -0.96 16.98
C ASP A 56 -0.96 -2.48 16.94
N ILE A 57 -2.08 -3.02 17.40
CA ILE A 57 -2.37 -4.46 17.39
C ILE A 57 -2.96 -4.88 16.05
N THR A 58 -3.96 -4.15 15.55
CA THR A 58 -4.76 -4.58 14.40
C THR A 58 -4.19 -4.12 13.06
N PHE A 59 -3.33 -3.10 13.08
CA PHE A 59 -2.86 -2.35 11.93
C PHE A 59 -3.95 -1.66 11.12
N ILE A 60 -5.17 -1.54 11.66
CA ILE A 60 -6.25 -0.80 11.02
C ILE A 60 -5.92 0.70 11.09
N PRO A 61 -6.18 1.49 10.02
CA PRO A 61 -5.92 2.92 10.05
C PRO A 61 -6.62 3.61 11.22
N TYR A 62 -5.92 4.52 11.91
CA TYR A 62 -6.44 5.22 13.09
C TYR A 62 -7.77 5.92 12.82
N GLN A 63 -7.90 6.57 11.66
CA GLN A 63 -9.15 7.23 11.26
C GLN A 63 -10.35 6.27 11.23
N VAL A 64 -10.16 5.00 10.84
CA VAL A 64 -11.24 4.00 10.83
C VAL A 64 -11.69 3.68 12.25
N ILE A 65 -10.72 3.46 13.15
CA ILE A 65 -10.97 3.18 14.57
C ILE A 65 -11.72 4.35 15.19
N ARG A 66 -11.19 5.57 15.04
CA ARG A 66 -11.77 6.80 15.59
C ARG A 66 -13.18 7.08 15.08
N ASN A 67 -13.44 6.89 13.78
CA ASN A 67 -14.76 7.08 13.19
C ASN A 67 -15.81 6.13 13.79
N LEU A 68 -15.42 4.88 14.03
CA LEU A 68 -16.32 3.84 14.52
C LEU A 68 -16.43 3.81 16.05
N ASN A 69 -15.49 4.43 16.75
CA ASN A 69 -15.45 4.58 18.21
C ASN A 69 -16.02 5.93 18.72
N ALA A 70 -16.60 6.74 17.85
CA ALA A 70 -17.25 7.98 18.25
C ALA A 70 -18.63 7.72 18.93
N PRO A 71 -19.09 8.60 19.85
CA PRO A 71 -20.42 8.48 20.47
C PRO A 71 -21.57 8.39 19.45
N VAL A 72 -21.41 9.11 18.34
CA VAL A 72 -22.19 8.91 17.12
C VAL A 72 -21.21 8.44 16.06
N SER A 73 -21.26 7.15 15.74
CA SER A 73 -20.32 6.55 14.79
C SER A 73 -20.49 7.16 13.40
N ILE A 74 -19.35 7.34 12.71
CA ILE A 74 -19.31 7.72 11.30
C ILE A 74 -19.16 6.42 10.51
N PRO A 75 -20.20 5.96 9.79
CA PRO A 75 -20.13 4.70 9.07
C PRO A 75 -18.99 4.72 8.05
N THR A 76 -18.13 3.72 8.10
CA THR A 76 -16.90 3.66 7.31
C THR A 76 -16.86 2.37 6.52
N TYR A 77 -16.57 2.46 5.23
CA TYR A 77 -16.29 1.30 4.40
C TYR A 77 -14.83 0.91 4.57
N TYR A 78 -14.53 -0.37 4.80
CA TYR A 78 -13.16 -0.85 4.99
C TYR A 78 -12.93 -2.22 4.34
N ASP A 79 -11.69 -2.47 3.92
CA ASP A 79 -11.24 -3.72 3.33
C ASP A 79 -9.88 -4.12 3.89
N PHE A 80 -9.84 -5.24 4.61
CA PHE A 80 -8.64 -5.75 5.26
C PHE A 80 -7.57 -6.18 4.26
N ASN A 81 -7.94 -6.73 3.09
CA ASN A 81 -6.99 -7.27 2.12
C ASN A 81 -6.08 -6.20 1.53
N VAL A 82 -6.62 -5.00 1.39
CA VAL A 82 -5.93 -3.85 0.78
C VAL A 82 -5.64 -2.73 1.76
N ARG A 83 -6.04 -2.90 3.03
CA ARG A 83 -5.96 -1.92 4.12
C ARG A 83 -6.42 -0.53 3.67
N ARG A 84 -7.59 -0.44 3.02
CA ARG A 84 -8.15 0.83 2.51
C ARG A 84 -9.55 1.06 3.06
N TYR A 85 -9.84 2.31 3.43
CA TYR A 85 -11.14 2.79 3.85
C TYR A 85 -11.70 3.89 2.93
N SER A 86 -13.01 4.10 3.04
CA SER A 86 -13.75 5.19 2.41
C SER A 86 -14.93 5.59 3.30
N LEU A 87 -15.25 6.88 3.36
CA LEU A 87 -16.42 7.41 4.08
C LEU A 87 -17.69 7.41 3.24
N SER A 88 -17.56 7.17 1.93
CA SER A 88 -18.70 7.15 1.01
C SER A 88 -18.66 5.91 0.13
N ASN A 89 -19.82 5.53 -0.42
CA ASN A 89 -19.91 4.42 -1.35
C ASN A 89 -19.24 4.74 -2.70
N ILE A 90 -19.30 6.01 -3.12
CA ILE A 90 -18.80 6.47 -4.42
C ILE A 90 -17.27 6.57 -4.47
N SER A 91 -16.60 6.81 -3.33
CA SER A 91 -15.14 6.94 -3.25
C SER A 91 -14.42 5.64 -2.84
N LYS A 92 -15.03 4.47 -3.06
CA LYS A 92 -14.42 3.17 -2.70
C LYS A 92 -13.38 2.68 -3.69
N GLU A 93 -13.62 2.93 -4.96
CA GLU A 93 -12.75 2.50 -6.05
C GLU A 93 -11.53 3.41 -6.12
N LEU A 94 -10.41 2.90 -6.63
CA LEU A 94 -9.24 3.75 -6.86
C LEU A 94 -9.62 4.87 -7.85
N PRO A 95 -9.07 6.07 -7.65
CA PRO A 95 -9.44 7.20 -8.47
C PRO A 95 -8.92 7.09 -9.90
N ASP A 96 -9.58 7.81 -10.81
CA ASP A 96 -9.12 7.96 -12.18
C ASP A 96 -7.73 8.64 -12.20
N PRO A 97 -6.72 8.05 -12.87
CA PRO A 97 -5.41 8.69 -13.10
C PRO A 97 -5.47 10.12 -13.62
N ASN A 98 -6.50 10.47 -14.39
CA ASN A 98 -6.71 11.81 -14.94
C ASN A 98 -6.90 12.88 -13.85
N TRP A 99 -7.39 12.49 -12.68
CA TRP A 99 -7.49 13.41 -11.55
C TRP A 99 -6.17 13.59 -10.81
N ILE A 100 -5.19 12.70 -11.05
CA ILE A 100 -3.90 12.67 -10.37
C ILE A 100 -2.86 13.51 -11.12
N ILE A 101 -2.93 13.53 -12.46
CA ILE A 101 -1.94 14.20 -13.33
C ILE A 101 -1.81 15.70 -13.11
N ASP A 102 -2.85 16.33 -12.58
CA ASP A 102 -2.99 17.78 -12.36
C ASP A 102 -3.06 18.14 -10.87
N ILE A 103 -2.74 17.20 -9.97
CA ILE A 103 -2.64 17.52 -8.55
C ILE A 103 -1.44 18.43 -8.34
N HIS A 104 -1.71 19.70 -8.09
CA HIS A 104 -0.71 20.69 -7.68
C HIS A 104 -0.65 20.90 -6.17
N THR A 105 -1.56 20.26 -5.43
CA THR A 105 -1.65 20.41 -3.98
C THR A 105 -0.54 19.63 -3.28
N GLU A 106 0.22 20.32 -2.44
CA GLU A 106 1.23 19.71 -1.58
C GLU A 106 0.63 19.34 -0.21
N THR A 107 1.25 18.38 0.46
CA THR A 107 0.92 18.01 1.84
C THR A 107 2.19 17.89 2.66
N ASN A 108 2.16 18.38 3.89
CA ASN A 108 3.26 18.22 4.85
C ASN A 108 3.25 16.83 5.52
N ARG A 109 2.21 16.01 5.27
CA ARG A 109 2.07 14.65 5.80
C ARG A 109 2.94 13.62 5.07
N LEU A 110 3.44 14.00 3.90
CA LEU A 110 4.29 13.18 3.05
C LEU A 110 5.76 13.57 3.25
N ARG A 111 6.63 12.57 3.37
CA ARG A 111 8.08 12.78 3.41
C ARG A 111 8.86 11.57 2.91
N THR A 112 10.13 11.77 2.59
CA THR A 112 11.05 10.68 2.26
C THR A 112 11.20 9.72 3.44
N ILE A 113 11.27 8.42 3.12
CA ILE A 113 11.51 7.34 4.11
C ILE A 113 12.89 7.56 4.73
N LYS A 114 12.98 7.51 6.06
CA LYS A 114 14.25 7.84 6.74
C LYS A 114 14.47 7.12 8.06
N TYR A 115 13.40 6.92 8.84
CA TYR A 115 13.50 6.45 10.20
C TYR A 115 13.29 4.93 10.27
N ASN A 116 13.87 4.27 11.28
CA ASN A 116 13.64 2.83 11.46
C ASN A 116 12.15 2.50 11.65
N SER A 117 11.39 3.37 12.31
CA SER A 117 9.93 3.23 12.44
C SER A 117 9.21 3.19 11.10
N ASP A 118 9.64 3.98 10.11
CA ASP A 118 9.08 3.94 8.75
C ASP A 118 9.24 2.55 8.13
N LEU A 119 10.45 1.98 8.30
CA LEU A 119 10.79 0.67 7.78
C LEU A 119 9.95 -0.42 8.46
N GLU A 120 9.73 -0.33 9.78
CA GLU A 120 8.85 -1.28 10.47
C GLU A 120 7.43 -1.27 9.89
N GLU A 121 6.85 -0.09 9.64
CA GLU A 121 5.51 0.02 9.08
C GLU A 121 5.42 -0.49 7.63
N ILE A 122 6.44 -0.21 6.81
CA ILE A 122 6.54 -0.74 5.45
C ILE A 122 6.62 -2.27 5.47
N LEU A 123 7.49 -2.84 6.31
CA LEU A 123 7.64 -4.29 6.40
C LEU A 123 6.38 -4.95 6.98
N ARG A 124 5.73 -4.30 7.96
CA ARG A 124 4.45 -4.72 8.51
C ARG A 124 3.37 -4.76 7.43
N TYR A 125 3.30 -3.74 6.58
CA TYR A 125 2.38 -3.73 5.44
C TYR A 125 2.71 -4.80 4.40
N SER A 126 4.00 -5.00 4.05
CA SER A 126 4.39 -6.07 3.12
C SER A 126 3.96 -7.45 3.60
N LYS A 127 4.01 -7.73 4.90
CA LYS A 127 3.55 -9.00 5.49
C LYS A 127 2.04 -9.22 5.38
N LEU A 128 1.23 -8.18 5.17
CA LEU A 128 -0.19 -8.33 4.89
C LEU A 128 -0.47 -8.87 3.49
N GLN A 129 0.49 -8.73 2.57
CA GLN A 129 0.34 -9.19 1.20
C GLN A 129 0.60 -10.70 1.14
N GLN A 130 -0.44 -11.48 0.85
CA GLN A 130 -0.39 -12.95 0.90
C GLN A 130 0.68 -13.60 0.01
N HIS A 131 1.09 -12.92 -1.08
CA HIS A 131 2.15 -13.41 -1.98
C HIS A 131 3.56 -13.14 -1.47
N VAL A 132 3.71 -12.29 -0.44
CA VAL A 132 5.01 -11.94 0.14
C VAL A 132 5.36 -12.95 1.22
N ILE A 133 6.23 -13.90 0.88
CA ILE A 133 6.77 -14.89 1.83
C ILE A 133 7.71 -14.22 2.82
N LYS A 134 8.58 -13.33 2.32
CA LYS A 134 9.57 -12.60 3.09
C LYS A 134 9.68 -11.17 2.56
N PRO A 135 9.44 -10.13 3.36
CA PRO A 135 9.71 -8.77 2.94
C PRO A 135 11.18 -8.55 2.56
N ILE A 136 11.45 -7.62 1.65
CA ILE A 136 12.83 -7.18 1.36
C ILE A 136 13.48 -6.61 2.62
N SER A 137 14.81 -6.59 2.66
CA SER A 137 15.52 -6.13 3.85
C SER A 137 15.43 -4.61 4.03
N LYS A 138 15.60 -4.16 5.27
CA LYS A 138 15.63 -2.73 5.61
C LYS A 138 16.73 -1.99 4.86
N GLU A 139 17.87 -2.64 4.69
CA GLU A 139 19.04 -2.11 3.99
C GLU A 139 18.74 -1.86 2.52
N VAL A 140 17.96 -2.73 1.87
CA VAL A 140 17.50 -2.54 0.49
C VAL A 140 16.58 -1.32 0.39
N ILE A 141 15.61 -1.16 1.31
CA ILE A 141 14.70 -0.01 1.32
C ILE A 141 15.47 1.30 1.56
N LEU A 142 16.38 1.31 2.54
CA LEU A 142 17.21 2.47 2.83
C LEU A 142 18.08 2.83 1.63
N LYS A 143 18.75 1.85 1.00
CA LYS A 143 19.58 2.13 -0.17
C LYS A 143 18.77 2.62 -1.35
N ALA A 144 17.61 2.04 -1.59
CA ALA A 144 16.70 2.51 -2.63
C ALA A 144 16.27 3.95 -2.37
N THR A 145 16.02 4.32 -1.11
CA THR A 145 15.66 5.67 -0.71
C THR A 145 16.81 6.67 -0.88
N GLU A 146 18.05 6.28 -0.58
CA GLU A 146 19.23 7.11 -0.88
C GLU A 146 19.39 7.37 -2.38
N LEU A 147 19.16 6.34 -3.20
CA LEU A 147 19.34 6.40 -4.65
C LEU A 147 18.20 7.16 -5.33
N LEU A 148 16.97 7.01 -4.85
CA LEU A 148 15.75 7.49 -5.47
C LEU A 148 14.77 8.07 -4.42
N PRO A 149 15.15 9.13 -3.69
CA PRO A 149 14.35 9.69 -2.61
C PRO A 149 13.01 10.27 -3.09
N GLU A 150 12.92 10.68 -4.36
CA GLU A 150 11.77 11.40 -4.92
C GLU A 150 10.49 10.54 -4.95
N ILE A 151 10.63 9.22 -5.09
CA ILE A 151 9.51 8.27 -5.11
C ILE A 151 9.67 7.12 -4.11
N ASN A 152 10.53 7.30 -3.11
CA ASN A 152 10.58 6.48 -1.89
C ASN A 152 10.05 7.33 -0.72
N GLN A 153 8.73 7.35 -0.60
CA GLN A 153 7.99 8.30 0.23
C GLN A 153 7.06 7.56 1.19
N ILE A 154 6.77 8.16 2.34
CA ILE A 154 5.83 7.66 3.34
C ILE A 154 4.87 8.78 3.73
N ILE A 155 3.60 8.43 3.93
CA ILE A 155 2.55 9.38 4.33
C ILE A 155 1.90 8.95 5.64
N PHE A 156 1.59 9.94 6.47
CA PHE A 156 0.90 9.77 7.75
C PHE A 156 -0.45 10.49 7.71
N ASP A 157 -1.39 10.10 8.58
CA ASP A 157 -2.59 10.89 8.81
C ASP A 157 -2.29 12.15 9.64
N THR A 158 -3.31 12.98 9.86
CA THR A 158 -3.19 14.20 10.66
C THR A 158 -2.91 13.95 12.14
N SER A 159 -3.13 12.71 12.61
CA SER A 159 -2.84 12.28 13.98
C SER A 159 -1.47 11.61 14.10
N GLY A 160 -0.70 11.52 13.00
CA GLY A 160 0.65 10.99 12.98
C GLY A 160 0.74 9.48 12.76
N TYR A 161 -0.37 8.79 12.45
CA TYR A 161 -0.37 7.35 12.20
C TYR A 161 -0.05 7.01 10.76
N TYR A 162 0.55 5.85 10.53
CA TYR A 162 0.93 5.37 9.20
C TYR A 162 -0.28 5.21 8.27
N SER A 163 -0.21 5.87 7.11
CA SER A 163 -1.28 5.92 6.11
C SER A 163 -0.91 5.37 4.74
N GLY A 164 0.36 5.12 4.46
CA GLY A 164 0.77 4.57 3.17
C GLY A 164 2.22 4.88 2.82
N HIS A 165 2.68 4.36 1.69
CA HIS A 165 4.02 4.61 1.18
C HIS A 165 4.17 4.29 -0.31
N LEU A 166 5.31 4.71 -0.86
CA LEU A 166 5.91 4.24 -2.10
C LEU A 166 7.30 3.67 -1.78
N VAL A 167 7.57 2.46 -2.27
CA VAL A 167 8.91 1.86 -2.28
C VAL A 167 9.27 1.43 -3.69
N PHE A 168 10.26 2.11 -4.26
CA PHE A 168 10.75 1.92 -5.61
C PHE A 168 12.22 1.54 -5.61
N LEU A 169 12.53 0.42 -6.24
CA LEU A 169 13.86 -0.13 -6.38
C LEU A 169 14.40 0.24 -7.77
N PRO A 170 15.40 1.12 -7.88
CA PRO A 170 16.08 1.35 -9.15
C PRO A 170 16.97 0.15 -9.46
N ILE A 171 16.62 -0.66 -10.46
CA ILE A 171 17.38 -1.87 -10.85
C ILE A 171 17.77 -1.84 -12.33
N SER A 172 18.79 -2.61 -12.68
CA SER A 172 19.18 -2.75 -14.09
C SER A 172 18.17 -3.59 -14.88
N LYS A 173 18.02 -3.30 -16.18
CA LYS A 173 17.19 -4.11 -17.09
C LYS A 173 17.63 -5.59 -17.11
N ARG A 174 18.94 -5.85 -16.99
CA ARG A 174 19.50 -7.21 -16.91
C ARG A 174 18.97 -7.96 -15.69
N PHE A 175 18.95 -7.31 -14.52
CA PHE A 175 18.44 -7.92 -13.30
C PHE A 175 16.92 -8.08 -13.35
N TYR A 176 16.18 -7.02 -13.74
CA TYR A 176 14.72 -7.08 -13.93
C TYR A 176 14.29 -8.23 -14.84
N ASN A 177 15.02 -8.50 -15.93
CA ASN A 177 14.71 -9.60 -16.84
C ASN A 177 14.69 -10.98 -16.15
N LYS A 178 15.42 -11.16 -15.04
CA LYS A 178 15.36 -12.39 -14.23
C LYS A 178 14.01 -12.49 -13.50
N ILE A 179 13.52 -11.41 -12.89
CA ILE A 179 12.18 -11.32 -12.29
C ILE A 179 11.11 -11.53 -13.38
N ARG A 180 11.25 -10.85 -14.52
CA ARG A 180 10.33 -10.95 -15.66
C ARG A 180 10.19 -12.38 -16.16
N LYS A 181 11.28 -13.14 -16.19
CA LYS A 181 11.33 -14.56 -16.57
C LYS A 181 11.02 -15.53 -15.42
N ARG A 182 10.69 -15.01 -14.23
CA ARG A 182 10.41 -15.78 -13.00
C ARG A 182 11.55 -16.71 -12.58
N THR A 183 12.80 -16.34 -12.88
CA THR A 183 13.97 -17.10 -12.42
C THR A 183 14.43 -16.69 -11.03
N ILE A 184 13.99 -15.52 -10.56
CA ILE A 184 14.18 -14.99 -9.21
C ILE A 184 12.88 -14.27 -8.78
N THR A 185 12.78 -13.97 -7.51
CA THR A 185 11.69 -13.22 -6.87
C THR A 185 12.19 -11.91 -6.27
N GLU A 186 11.29 -11.08 -5.74
CA GLU A 186 11.67 -9.86 -5.00
C GLU A 186 12.54 -10.16 -3.77
N ASN A 187 12.44 -11.36 -3.20
CA ASN A 187 13.22 -11.78 -2.02
C ASN A 187 14.72 -11.93 -2.32
N ASP A 188 15.07 -12.09 -3.60
CA ASP A 188 16.44 -12.25 -4.07
C ASP A 188 17.14 -10.91 -4.32
N ILE A 189 16.41 -9.79 -4.18
CA ILE A 189 16.97 -8.45 -4.39
C ILE A 189 17.85 -8.07 -3.20
N THR A 190 19.08 -7.69 -3.49
CA THR A 190 20.04 -7.18 -2.51
C THR A 190 20.44 -5.73 -2.82
N VAL A 191 21.13 -5.10 -1.88
CA VAL A 191 21.70 -3.75 -2.03
C VAL A 191 22.59 -3.63 -3.28
N ASN A 192 23.27 -4.72 -3.67
CA ASN A 192 24.18 -4.74 -4.83
C ASN A 192 23.46 -4.78 -6.19
N ASP A 193 22.17 -5.11 -6.19
CA ASP A 193 21.35 -5.15 -7.41
C ASP A 193 20.73 -3.79 -7.74
N LEU A 194 20.75 -2.87 -6.78
CA LEU A 194 20.30 -1.49 -6.95
C LEU A 194 21.32 -0.68 -7.75
N ILE A 195 20.81 0.24 -8.57
CA ILE A 195 21.63 1.06 -9.46
C ILE A 195 21.43 2.55 -9.19
N ASP A 196 22.48 3.34 -9.45
CA ASP A 196 22.34 4.78 -9.59
C ASP A 196 21.61 5.10 -10.90
N TYR A 197 20.29 5.27 -10.82
CA TYR A 197 19.43 5.49 -11.99
C TYR A 197 19.87 6.68 -12.85
N ARG A 198 20.62 7.65 -12.29
CA ARG A 198 21.12 8.83 -13.01
C ARG A 198 22.21 8.46 -13.99
N LYS A 199 22.96 7.37 -13.77
CA LYS A 199 24.07 6.91 -14.62
C LYS A 199 23.68 5.89 -15.68
N TYR A 200 22.47 5.31 -15.58
CA TYR A 200 22.03 4.25 -16.49
C TYR A 200 21.14 4.81 -17.61
N LYS A 201 21.35 4.34 -18.84
CA LYS A 201 20.60 4.79 -20.03
C LYS A 201 19.12 4.41 -19.98
N ASN A 202 18.82 3.22 -19.47
CA ASN A 202 17.45 2.69 -19.38
C ASN A 202 17.28 1.96 -18.03
N PRO A 203 17.10 2.71 -16.92
CA PRO A 203 16.84 2.13 -15.61
C PRO A 203 15.45 1.50 -15.57
N VAL A 204 15.28 0.52 -14.68
CA VAL A 204 13.96 0.00 -14.32
C VAL A 204 13.58 0.57 -12.97
N PHE A 205 12.46 1.30 -12.91
CA PHE A 205 11.84 1.73 -11.68
C PHE A 205 10.85 0.64 -11.26
N TYR A 206 11.31 -0.24 -10.37
CA TYR A 206 10.55 -1.39 -9.92
C TYR A 206 9.79 -1.03 -8.63
N SER A 207 8.46 -0.91 -8.73
CA SER A 207 7.56 -0.69 -7.60
C SER A 207 7.44 -1.98 -6.79
N TYR A 208 8.21 -2.06 -5.71
CA TYR A 208 8.09 -3.13 -4.72
C TYR A 208 6.77 -3.01 -3.95
N ASN A 209 6.42 -1.78 -3.54
CA ASN A 209 5.17 -1.54 -2.85
C ASN A 209 4.65 -0.13 -3.08
N MET A 210 3.34 -0.01 -3.27
CA MET A 210 2.63 1.24 -3.36
C MET A 210 1.28 1.07 -2.68
N SER A 211 1.00 1.87 -1.66
CA SER A 211 -0.20 1.73 -0.85
C SER A 211 -0.65 3.05 -0.24
N GLY A 212 -1.97 3.25 -0.16
CA GLY A 212 -2.60 4.33 0.59
C GLY A 212 -3.86 3.79 1.26
N ASP A 213 -4.08 4.18 2.51
CA ASP A 213 -5.19 3.71 3.34
C ASP A 213 -6.53 4.38 3.02
N CYS A 214 -6.53 5.44 2.23
CA CYS A 214 -7.70 6.03 1.60
C CYS A 214 -7.31 6.64 0.23
N ASN A 215 -8.32 7.03 -0.56
CA ASN A 215 -8.06 7.61 -1.87
C ASN A 215 -7.29 8.94 -1.79
N GLU A 216 -7.55 9.78 -0.78
CA GLU A 216 -6.80 11.03 -0.58
C GLU A 216 -5.30 10.77 -0.40
N ASN A 217 -4.94 9.83 0.47
CA ASN A 217 -3.53 9.50 0.69
C ASN A 217 -2.92 8.82 -0.54
N PHE A 218 -3.68 7.97 -1.24
CA PHE A 218 -3.26 7.38 -2.50
C PHE A 218 -3.01 8.44 -3.59
N PHE A 219 -3.83 9.50 -3.66
CA PHE A 219 -3.66 10.61 -4.60
C PHE A 219 -2.31 11.29 -4.42
N TYR A 220 -1.95 11.68 -3.20
CA TYR A 220 -0.66 12.32 -2.93
C TYR A 220 0.52 11.42 -3.33
N LEU A 221 0.46 10.13 -2.99
CA LEU A 221 1.50 9.17 -3.34
C LEU A 221 1.61 8.98 -4.86
N ALA A 222 0.48 8.73 -5.54
CA ALA A 222 0.47 8.55 -6.99
C ALA A 222 0.93 9.82 -7.73
N ALA A 223 0.61 11.01 -7.23
CA ALA A 223 1.08 12.28 -7.78
C ALA A 223 2.62 12.39 -7.71
N CYS A 224 3.27 11.93 -6.63
CA CYS A 224 4.73 11.89 -6.55
C CYS A 224 5.35 11.06 -7.67
N LEU A 225 4.81 9.85 -7.90
CA LEU A 225 5.26 8.98 -8.97
C LEU A 225 5.08 9.65 -10.34
N ILE A 226 3.88 10.16 -10.62
CA ILE A 226 3.55 10.79 -11.90
C ILE A 226 4.43 12.02 -12.15
N HIS A 227 4.64 12.88 -11.16
CA HIS A 227 5.50 14.05 -11.27
C HIS A 227 6.96 13.69 -11.53
N PHE A 228 7.48 12.68 -10.83
CA PHE A 228 8.82 12.16 -11.08
C PHE A 228 8.96 11.66 -12.53
N LEU A 229 8.03 10.82 -12.99
CA LEU A 229 8.06 10.27 -14.33
C LEU A 229 7.86 11.34 -15.43
N LYS A 230 7.02 12.36 -15.20
CA LYS A 230 6.84 13.53 -16.10
C LYS A 230 8.16 14.30 -16.31
N LYS A 231 8.94 14.44 -15.23
CA LYS A 231 10.25 15.13 -15.24
C LYS A 231 11.37 14.26 -15.82
N PHE A 232 11.25 12.93 -15.77
CA PHE A 232 12.27 12.03 -16.27
C PHE A 232 12.28 11.92 -17.80
N LYS A 233 13.27 12.55 -18.45
CA LYS A 233 13.34 12.71 -19.92
C LYS A 233 14.13 11.63 -20.67
N ARG A 234 14.47 10.52 -20.01
CA ARG A 234 15.20 9.41 -20.62
C ARG A 234 14.32 8.17 -20.68
N ASP A 235 14.65 7.24 -21.56
CA ASP A 235 14.00 5.94 -21.57
C ASP A 235 14.11 5.26 -20.21
N TYR A 236 13.02 4.62 -19.79
CA TYR A 236 12.95 3.79 -18.60
C TYR A 236 11.93 2.67 -18.80
N THR A 237 11.99 1.68 -17.91
CA THR A 237 10.92 0.71 -17.70
C THR A 237 10.31 0.95 -16.33
N TYR A 238 8.98 1.01 -16.26
CA TYR A 238 8.23 0.90 -15.01
C TYR A 238 7.80 -0.55 -14.88
N ALA A 239 7.96 -1.13 -13.70
CA ALA A 239 7.46 -2.47 -13.42
C ALA A 239 6.90 -2.54 -12.00
N SER A 240 5.88 -3.36 -11.79
CA SER A 240 5.31 -3.57 -10.46
C SER A 240 4.78 -4.98 -10.32
N TYR A 241 5.05 -5.63 -9.19
CA TYR A 241 4.47 -6.92 -8.84
C TYR A 241 3.42 -6.73 -7.75
N THR A 242 2.20 -7.25 -7.94
CA THR A 242 1.12 -7.07 -6.97
C THR A 242 0.10 -8.19 -7.04
N SER A 243 -0.55 -8.50 -5.91
CA SER A 243 -1.74 -9.35 -5.85
C SER A 243 -3.01 -8.58 -5.47
N ARG A 244 -2.96 -7.24 -5.46
CA ARG A 244 -4.12 -6.42 -5.11
C ARG A 244 -5.22 -6.58 -6.17
N ASN A 245 -6.45 -6.83 -5.76
CA ASN A 245 -7.59 -7.01 -6.66
C ASN A 245 -8.12 -5.69 -7.24
N ASP A 246 -7.83 -4.57 -6.59
CA ASP A 246 -8.38 -3.25 -6.92
C ASP A 246 -7.54 -2.42 -7.89
N SER A 247 -6.39 -2.94 -8.36
CA SER A 247 -5.44 -2.17 -9.17
C SER A 247 -5.51 -2.46 -10.68
N TYR A 248 -6.38 -3.36 -11.15
CA TYR A 248 -6.50 -3.69 -12.58
C TYR A 248 -6.87 -2.47 -13.43
N HIS A 249 -7.94 -1.78 -13.04
CA HIS A 249 -8.50 -0.69 -13.82
C HIS A 249 -7.52 0.48 -13.95
N ILE A 250 -6.93 0.91 -12.84
CA ILE A 250 -5.98 2.03 -12.83
C ILE A 250 -4.72 1.74 -13.66
N ASN A 251 -4.19 0.51 -13.60
CA ASN A 251 -3.03 0.13 -14.42
C ASN A 251 -3.38 0.12 -15.91
N ALA A 252 -4.57 -0.35 -16.28
CA ALA A 252 -5.04 -0.33 -17.66
C ALA A 252 -5.17 1.12 -18.20
N LEU A 253 -5.72 2.04 -17.40
CA LEU A 253 -5.83 3.47 -17.76
C LEU A 253 -4.45 4.12 -17.97
N LEU A 254 -3.47 3.76 -17.14
CA LEU A 254 -2.08 4.21 -17.27
C LEU A 254 -1.32 3.55 -18.44
N GLY A 255 -1.96 2.69 -19.22
CA GLY A 255 -1.35 1.94 -20.33
C GLY A 255 -0.37 0.86 -19.87
N VAL A 256 -0.36 0.51 -18.59
CA VAL A 256 0.52 -0.51 -18.01
C VAL A 256 -0.07 -1.88 -18.32
N PHE A 257 0.72 -2.73 -18.98
CA PHE A 257 0.26 -4.04 -19.45
C PHE A 257 0.74 -5.16 -18.54
N ILE A 258 -0.02 -6.25 -18.51
CA ILE A 258 0.31 -7.45 -17.75
C ILE A 258 1.35 -8.27 -18.55
N VAL A 259 2.48 -8.58 -17.93
CA VAL A 259 3.50 -9.47 -18.50
C VAL A 259 3.14 -10.93 -18.22
N TRP A 260 2.70 -11.22 -17.00
CA TRP A 260 2.22 -12.54 -16.59
C TRP A 260 1.34 -12.43 -15.34
N GLU A 261 0.52 -13.46 -15.13
CA GLU A 261 -0.27 -13.66 -13.91
C GLU A 261 0.03 -15.04 -13.33
N ASP A 262 0.01 -15.18 -12.01
CA ASP A 262 0.22 -16.45 -11.33
C ASP A 262 -1.08 -16.99 -10.74
N LYS A 263 -1.88 -17.63 -11.59
CA LYS A 263 -3.16 -18.26 -11.20
C LYS A 263 -2.97 -19.53 -10.37
N VAL A 264 -1.78 -20.12 -10.38
CA VAL A 264 -1.44 -21.28 -9.53
C VAL A 264 -1.25 -20.78 -8.11
N LEU A 265 -0.33 -19.82 -7.93
CA LEU A 265 -0.08 -19.18 -6.64
C LEU A 265 -1.35 -18.53 -6.08
N GLN A 266 -2.21 -17.95 -6.93
CA GLN A 266 -3.51 -17.40 -6.50
C GLN A 266 -4.33 -18.41 -5.69
N LYS A 267 -4.44 -19.65 -6.21
CA LYS A 267 -5.22 -20.72 -5.58
C LYS A 267 -4.56 -21.18 -4.27
N GLU A 268 -3.23 -21.28 -4.26
CA GLU A 268 -2.45 -21.70 -3.09
C GLU A 268 -2.60 -20.73 -1.91
N ILE A 269 -2.57 -19.42 -2.19
CA ILE A 269 -2.68 -18.39 -1.15
C ILE A 269 -4.12 -17.91 -0.90
N HIS A 270 -5.10 -18.47 -1.62
CA HIS A 270 -6.51 -18.07 -1.57
C HIS A 270 -6.74 -16.56 -1.78
N SER A 271 -6.00 -15.96 -2.71
CA SER A 271 -6.11 -14.51 -2.98
C SER A 271 -7.24 -14.19 -3.95
N LEU A 272 -7.85 -13.02 -3.77
CA LEU A 272 -8.94 -12.51 -4.62
C LEU A 272 -8.50 -12.23 -6.06
N ALA A 273 -7.21 -11.98 -6.29
CA ALA A 273 -6.63 -11.74 -7.61
C ALA A 273 -5.25 -12.40 -7.70
N PRO A 274 -4.86 -12.90 -8.89
CA PRO A 274 -3.55 -13.49 -9.05
C PRO A 274 -2.45 -12.46 -8.80
N PRO A 275 -1.35 -12.86 -8.12
CA PRO A 275 -0.11 -12.12 -8.16
C PRO A 275 0.33 -11.95 -9.62
N ARG A 276 0.71 -10.74 -10.02
CA ARG A 276 0.97 -10.42 -11.42
C ARG A 276 1.99 -9.33 -11.59
N LEU A 277 2.78 -9.45 -12.65
CA LEU A 277 3.77 -8.47 -13.05
C LEU A 277 3.20 -7.56 -14.12
N TYR A 278 3.25 -6.27 -13.83
CA TYR A 278 2.93 -5.20 -14.76
C TYR A 278 4.21 -4.57 -15.31
N GLU A 279 4.15 -4.10 -16.55
CA GLU A 279 5.24 -3.38 -17.21
C GLU A 279 4.70 -2.20 -18.01
N SER A 280 5.47 -1.12 -18.04
CA SER A 280 5.29 0.02 -18.93
C SER A 280 6.65 0.65 -19.25
N ASN A 281 6.68 1.64 -20.11
CA ASN A 281 7.89 2.35 -20.50
C ASN A 281 7.62 3.84 -20.71
N HIS A 282 8.70 4.59 -20.94
CA HIS A 282 8.64 6.03 -21.17
C HIS A 282 7.63 6.40 -22.27
N ALA A 283 7.67 5.75 -23.44
CA ALA A 283 6.81 6.07 -24.57
C ALA A 283 5.32 5.86 -24.26
N ILE A 284 4.97 4.74 -23.61
CA ILE A 284 3.58 4.46 -23.19
C ILE A 284 3.10 5.53 -22.21
N PHE A 285 3.93 5.89 -21.22
CA PHE A 285 3.56 6.92 -20.26
C PHE A 285 3.42 8.30 -20.91
N GLN A 286 4.29 8.67 -21.86
CA GLN A 286 4.13 9.91 -22.63
C GLN A 286 2.84 9.91 -23.45
N ASN A 287 2.48 8.78 -24.06
CA ASN A 287 1.22 8.65 -24.79
C ASN A 287 0.00 8.82 -23.88
N PHE A 288 0.06 8.30 -22.64
CA PHE A 288 -0.97 8.57 -21.62
C PHE A 288 -1.06 10.06 -21.32
N LEU A 289 0.07 10.72 -21.00
CA LEU A 289 0.07 12.16 -20.72
C LEU A 289 -0.49 13.00 -21.88
N ASN A 290 -0.09 12.71 -23.12
CA ASN A 290 -0.52 13.46 -24.30
C ASN A 290 -2.03 13.34 -24.59
N LYS A 291 -2.67 12.22 -24.18
CA LYS A 291 -4.12 12.04 -24.33
C LYS A 291 -4.93 12.84 -23.32
N HIS A 292 -4.31 13.24 -22.21
CA HIS A 292 -5.02 13.74 -21.03
C HIS A 292 -4.58 15.15 -20.59
N LEU A 293 -3.49 15.70 -21.12
CA LEU A 293 -3.04 17.08 -20.90
C LEU A 293 -3.48 18.05 -22.02
N ILE A 294 -4.69 17.87 -22.57
CA ILE A 294 -5.26 18.77 -23.60
C ILE A 294 -5.73 20.08 -22.96
#